data_AF-A0A7X9HLR4-F1
#
_entry.id   AF-A0A7X9HLR4-F1
#
_cell.length_a   1.000
_cell.length_b   1.000
_cell.length_c   1.000
_cell.angle_alpha   90.00
_cell.angle_beta   90.00
_cell.angle_gamma   90.00
#
_symmetry.space_group_name_H-M   'P 1'
#
loop_
_entity.id
_entity.type
_entity.pdbx_description
1 polymer ?
#
loop_
_entity_poly.entity_id
_entity_poly.type
_entity_poly.pdbx_seq_one_letter_code
_entity_poly.pdbx_strand_id
1 'polypeptide(L)'
;MTRRILCVGVLALFFVPVPGRAAGPSVKKLESEVTSWWKKQWPDQTLVHVAKKTECEKGELEDPTRKDKSGKPRKLSTCLIKADIYLERGFRLLIYRETFLHFVGNTLKGVQLGELQKSWKDGMPLPTSEQVAAEVMARLTAAGATQPVINIREISRQPRIAGENLRASALLDVAFQKDGREAKYEKVLLTFETDGTEWRALPTPLF
;
A
#
# COMPACT_ATOMS: atom_id res chain seq x y z
N MET A 1 24.48 -57.22 -59.27
CA MET A 1 23.44 -57.00 -58.25
C MET A 1 24.07 -57.07 -56.87
N THR A 2 24.35 -55.91 -56.24
CA THR A 2 24.62 -55.84 -54.80
C THR A 2 24.40 -54.39 -54.34
N ARG A 3 23.54 -54.25 -53.33
CA ARG A 3 22.85 -53.01 -52.91
C ARG A 3 23.79 -52.06 -52.15
N ARG A 4 23.71 -50.77 -52.48
CA ARG A 4 24.21 -49.67 -51.62
C ARG A 4 23.24 -49.47 -50.46
N ILE A 5 23.75 -49.53 -49.23
CA ILE A 5 22.98 -49.22 -48.02
C ILE A 5 23.04 -47.70 -47.83
N LEU A 6 21.87 -47.06 -47.87
CA LEU A 6 21.68 -45.64 -47.60
C LEU A 6 21.37 -45.49 -46.10
N CYS A 7 22.32 -45.00 -45.30
CA CYS A 7 22.06 -44.60 -43.92
C CYS A 7 21.36 -43.24 -43.93
N VAL A 8 20.03 -43.26 -43.89
CA VAL A 8 19.24 -42.05 -43.57
C VAL A 8 19.37 -41.83 -42.07
N GLY A 9 20.24 -40.89 -41.69
CA GLY A 9 20.31 -40.38 -40.32
C GLY A 9 19.01 -39.68 -39.97
N VAL A 10 18.13 -40.38 -39.25
CA VAL A 10 16.95 -39.80 -38.62
C VAL A 10 17.46 -38.90 -37.49
N LEU A 11 17.48 -37.59 -37.75
CA LEU A 11 17.63 -36.59 -36.71
C LEU A 11 16.33 -36.61 -35.88
N ALA A 12 16.26 -37.54 -34.92
CA ALA A 12 15.21 -37.55 -33.91
C ALA A 12 15.44 -36.33 -33.00
N LEU A 13 14.80 -35.22 -33.34
CA LEU A 13 14.52 -34.14 -32.41
C LEU A 13 13.73 -34.76 -31.25
N PHE A 14 14.44 -35.14 -30.19
CA PHE A 14 13.86 -35.40 -28.88
C PHE A 14 13.22 -34.09 -28.40
N PHE A 15 11.95 -33.88 -28.76
CA PHE A 15 11.05 -33.06 -27.97
C PHE A 15 10.87 -33.78 -26.64
N VAL A 16 11.82 -33.59 -25.73
CA VAL A 16 11.67 -33.98 -24.33
C VAL A 16 10.52 -33.12 -23.81
N PRO A 17 9.37 -33.71 -23.41
CA PRO A 17 8.33 -32.95 -22.75
C PRO A 17 8.92 -32.41 -21.45
N VAL A 18 9.09 -31.09 -21.37
CA VAL A 18 9.40 -30.42 -20.11
C VAL A 18 8.30 -30.86 -19.13
N PRO A 19 8.63 -31.52 -18.01
CA PRO A 19 7.63 -32.02 -17.08
C PRO A 19 6.67 -30.89 -16.71
N GLY A 20 5.38 -31.16 -16.92
CA GLY A 20 4.31 -30.17 -17.00
C GLY A 20 4.36 -29.15 -15.86
N ARG A 21 4.56 -27.89 -16.21
CA ARG A 21 4.21 -26.76 -15.33
C ARG A 21 2.76 -26.96 -14.91
N ALA A 22 2.52 -27.02 -13.60
CA ALA A 22 1.15 -27.05 -13.10
C ALA A 22 0.41 -25.83 -13.65
N ALA A 23 -0.81 -26.01 -14.15
CA ALA A 23 -1.60 -24.91 -14.67
C ALA A 23 -1.90 -23.94 -13.52
N GLY A 24 -1.30 -22.75 -13.56
CA GLY A 24 -1.57 -21.67 -12.61
C GLY A 24 -2.93 -21.00 -12.89
N PRO A 25 -3.44 -20.19 -11.94
CA PRO A 25 -4.62 -19.38 -12.16
C PRO A 25 -4.45 -18.43 -13.36
N SER A 26 -5.55 -18.13 -14.05
CA SER A 26 -5.57 -17.06 -15.06
C SER A 26 -5.32 -15.70 -14.40
N VAL A 27 -4.88 -14.70 -15.18
CA VAL A 27 -4.61 -13.34 -14.67
C VAL A 27 -5.82 -12.76 -13.94
N LYS A 28 -7.02 -12.85 -14.54
CA LYS A 28 -8.26 -12.40 -13.91
C LYS A 28 -8.53 -13.10 -12.57
N LYS A 29 -8.28 -14.41 -12.50
CA LYS A 29 -8.51 -15.18 -11.29
C LYS A 29 -7.50 -14.83 -10.20
N LEU A 30 -6.23 -14.64 -10.59
CA LEU A 30 -5.16 -14.21 -9.70
C LEU A 30 -5.48 -12.83 -9.08
N GLU A 31 -5.84 -11.83 -9.88
CA GLU A 31 -6.21 -10.50 -9.38
C GLU A 31 -7.45 -10.53 -8.47
N SER A 32 -8.45 -11.32 -8.83
CA SER A 32 -9.67 -11.48 -8.03
C SER A 32 -9.41 -12.13 -6.67
N GLU A 33 -8.59 -13.18 -6.62
CA GLU A 33 -8.23 -13.86 -5.37
C GLU A 33 -7.32 -12.99 -4.50
N VAL A 34 -6.34 -12.30 -5.08
CA VAL A 34 -5.49 -11.36 -4.34
C VAL A 34 -6.34 -10.22 -3.78
N THR A 35 -7.22 -9.60 -4.58
CA THR A 35 -8.15 -8.56 -4.10
C THR A 35 -8.99 -9.05 -2.92
N SER A 36 -9.58 -10.24 -3.06
CA SER A 36 -10.47 -10.81 -2.05
C SER A 36 -9.73 -11.17 -0.76
N TRP A 37 -8.50 -11.66 -0.88
CA TRP A 37 -7.65 -11.94 0.27
C TRP A 37 -7.21 -10.63 0.95
N TRP A 38 -6.77 -9.65 0.16
CA TRP A 38 -6.27 -8.37 0.67
C TRP A 38 -7.32 -7.60 1.43
N LYS A 39 -8.53 -7.47 0.88
CA LYS A 39 -9.66 -6.78 1.51
C LYS A 39 -10.04 -7.38 2.87
N LYS A 40 -9.76 -8.66 3.12
CA LYS A 40 -9.98 -9.30 4.42
C LYS A 40 -8.91 -8.95 5.45
N GLN A 41 -7.68 -8.69 5.01
CA GLN A 41 -6.55 -8.38 5.90
C GLN A 41 -6.45 -6.87 6.17
N TRP A 42 -6.57 -6.05 5.12
CA TRP A 42 -6.42 -4.59 5.17
C TRP A 42 -7.55 -3.92 4.37
N PRO A 43 -8.72 -3.69 5.00
CA PRO A 43 -9.90 -3.16 4.31
C PRO A 43 -9.76 -1.69 3.90
N ASP A 44 -8.77 -0.98 4.45
CA ASP A 44 -8.42 0.40 4.13
C ASP A 44 -7.48 0.53 2.92
N GLN A 45 -7.06 -0.60 2.33
CA GLN A 45 -6.20 -0.66 1.16
C GLN A 45 -6.95 -1.22 -0.05
N THR A 46 -6.73 -0.63 -1.22
CA THR A 46 -7.33 -1.07 -2.47
C THR A 46 -6.25 -1.65 -3.38
N LEU A 47 -6.48 -2.84 -3.93
CA LEU A 47 -5.60 -3.43 -4.94
C LEU A 47 -5.74 -2.68 -6.26
N VAL A 48 -4.61 -2.18 -6.77
CA VAL A 48 -4.53 -1.53 -8.08
C VAL A 48 -4.11 -2.53 -9.13
N HIS A 49 -3.05 -3.30 -8.85
CA HIS A 49 -2.45 -4.18 -9.84
C HIS A 49 -1.63 -5.29 -9.19
N VAL A 50 -1.53 -6.43 -9.90
CA VAL A 50 -0.61 -7.50 -9.58
C VAL A 50 0.29 -7.78 -10.77
N ALA A 51 1.57 -7.45 -10.65
CA ALA A 51 2.55 -7.74 -11.68
C ALA A 51 3.16 -9.12 -11.44
N LYS A 52 2.63 -10.13 -12.14
CA LYS A 52 3.13 -11.51 -12.06
C LYS A 52 4.57 -11.59 -12.61
N LYS A 53 5.49 -12.12 -11.80
CA LYS A 53 6.92 -12.27 -12.14
C LYS A 53 7.28 -13.69 -12.57
N THR A 54 6.66 -14.69 -11.97
CA THR A 54 6.89 -16.10 -12.32
C THR A 54 5.61 -16.79 -12.77
N GLU A 55 5.77 -17.84 -13.55
CA GLU A 55 4.70 -18.81 -13.76
C GLU A 55 4.55 -19.70 -12.52
N CYS A 56 3.57 -20.60 -12.57
CA CYS A 56 3.34 -21.56 -11.50
C CYS A 56 4.56 -22.45 -11.24
N GLU A 57 5.19 -22.26 -10.09
CA GLU A 57 6.28 -23.08 -9.58
C GLU A 57 5.78 -24.01 -8.47
N LYS A 58 6.53 -25.07 -8.18
CA LYS A 58 6.19 -25.97 -7.08
C LYS A 58 6.53 -25.29 -5.74
N GLY A 59 5.52 -25.03 -4.92
CA GLY A 59 5.68 -24.53 -3.56
C GLY A 59 5.10 -25.46 -2.51
N GLU A 60 5.46 -25.20 -1.26
CA GLU A 60 4.86 -25.82 -0.09
C GLU A 60 4.36 -24.74 0.87
N LEU A 61 3.18 -24.95 1.46
CA LEU A 61 2.62 -24.08 2.49
C LEU A 61 2.21 -24.93 3.68
N GLU A 62 2.58 -24.53 4.89
CA GLU A 62 2.08 -25.19 6.10
C GLU A 62 0.60 -24.86 6.32
N ASP A 63 -0.21 -25.89 6.52
CA ASP A 63 -1.62 -25.75 6.88
C ASP A 63 -1.77 -26.00 8.39
N PRO A 64 -1.90 -24.94 9.20
CA PRO A 64 -2.03 -25.09 10.65
C PRO A 64 -3.36 -25.74 11.05
N THR A 65 -4.35 -25.80 10.15
CA THR A 65 -5.67 -26.36 10.42
C THR A 65 -5.74 -27.88 10.27
N ARG A 66 -4.72 -28.49 9.64
CA ARG A 66 -4.66 -29.93 9.39
C ARG A 66 -3.38 -30.51 9.97
N LYS A 67 -3.51 -31.45 10.90
CA LYS A 67 -2.36 -32.15 11.48
C LYS A 67 -2.05 -33.44 10.70
N ASP A 68 -0.78 -33.75 10.55
CA ASP A 68 -0.32 -35.06 10.08
C ASP A 68 -0.50 -36.14 11.17
N LYS A 69 -0.13 -37.38 10.85
CA LYS A 69 -0.21 -38.51 11.78
C LYS A 69 0.69 -38.34 13.03
N SER A 70 1.63 -37.40 12.98
CA SER A 70 2.58 -37.07 14.05
C SER A 70 2.14 -35.84 14.85
N GLY A 71 0.96 -35.28 14.57
CA GLY A 71 0.42 -34.10 15.25
C GLY A 71 1.00 -32.76 14.78
N LYS A 72 1.84 -32.73 13.74
CA LYS A 72 2.46 -31.51 13.18
C LYS A 72 1.59 -30.91 12.08
N PRO A 73 1.64 -29.58 11.83
CA PRO A 73 0.98 -28.96 10.68
C PRO A 73 1.35 -29.66 9.38
N ARG A 74 0.36 -30.03 8.58
CA ARG A 74 0.57 -30.70 7.30
C ARG A 74 1.04 -29.68 6.27
N LYS A 75 2.01 -30.07 5.44
CA LYS A 75 2.40 -29.29 4.26
C LYS A 75 1.44 -29.55 3.10
N LEU A 76 0.92 -28.48 2.51
CA LEU A 76 0.15 -28.49 1.27
C LEU A 76 1.10 -28.24 0.10
N SER A 77 1.01 -29.05 -0.94
CA SER A 77 1.62 -28.72 -2.22
C SER A 77 0.80 -27.61 -2.88
N THR A 78 1.49 -26.56 -3.31
CA THR A 78 0.90 -25.33 -3.84
C THR A 78 1.53 -24.95 -5.16
N CYS A 79 0.77 -24.22 -5.97
CA CYS A 79 1.29 -23.41 -7.06
C CYS A 79 1.83 -22.11 -6.46
N LEU A 80 3.15 -21.94 -6.50
CA LEU A 80 3.86 -20.76 -6.02
C LEU A 80 4.02 -19.78 -7.16
N ILE A 81 3.53 -18.55 -6.96
CA ILE A 81 3.68 -17.47 -7.92
C ILE A 81 4.35 -16.31 -7.22
N LYS A 82 5.42 -15.80 -7.82
CA LYS A 82 6.06 -14.56 -7.40
C LYS A 82 5.42 -13.39 -8.12
N ALA A 83 5.08 -12.32 -7.41
CA ALA A 83 4.47 -11.13 -7.97
C ALA A 83 4.80 -9.88 -7.17
N ASP A 84 4.70 -8.72 -7.83
CA ASP A 84 4.64 -7.44 -7.13
C ASP A 84 3.18 -7.02 -6.95
N ILE A 85 2.81 -6.65 -5.73
CA ILE A 85 1.44 -6.26 -5.37
C ILE A 85 1.40 -4.75 -5.19
N TYR A 86 0.60 -4.06 -6.00
CA TYR A 86 0.43 -2.61 -5.98
C TYR A 86 -0.90 -2.24 -5.35
N LEU A 87 -0.84 -1.43 -4.31
CA LEU A 87 -1.99 -1.07 -3.49
C LEU A 87 -2.04 0.43 -3.28
N GLU A 88 -3.23 0.91 -3.01
CA GLU A 88 -3.50 2.29 -2.67
C GLU A 88 -4.12 2.41 -1.29
N ARG A 89 -3.65 3.40 -0.53
CA ARG A 89 -4.23 3.85 0.72
C ARG A 89 -4.28 5.37 0.69
N GLY A 90 -5.43 5.92 0.31
CA GLY A 90 -5.55 7.35 -0.02
C GLY A 90 -4.59 7.75 -1.14
N PHE A 91 -3.69 8.68 -0.85
CA PHE A 91 -2.62 9.17 -1.73
C PHE A 91 -1.30 8.43 -1.57
N ARG A 92 -1.24 7.38 -0.76
CA ARG A 92 -0.07 6.49 -0.65
C ARG A 92 -0.21 5.31 -1.61
N LEU A 93 0.86 5.03 -2.34
CA LEU A 93 1.05 3.78 -3.07
C LEU A 93 1.94 2.87 -2.23
N LEU A 94 1.47 1.65 -1.98
CA LEU A 94 2.18 0.59 -1.25
C LEU A 94 2.49 -0.53 -2.24
N ILE A 95 3.76 -0.90 -2.36
CA ILE A 95 4.23 -1.87 -3.34
C ILE A 95 4.95 -2.99 -2.59
N TYR A 96 4.34 -4.16 -2.50
CA TYR A 96 4.99 -5.35 -1.94
C TYR A 96 5.71 -6.11 -3.04
N ARG A 97 7.02 -5.87 -3.14
CA ARG A 97 7.91 -6.47 -4.13
C ARG A 97 8.18 -7.93 -3.79
N GLU A 98 8.31 -8.76 -4.82
CA GLU A 98 8.78 -10.15 -4.67
C GLU A 98 7.88 -10.99 -3.73
N THR A 99 6.59 -10.68 -3.68
CA THR A 99 5.59 -11.36 -2.85
C THR A 99 5.32 -12.76 -3.39
N PHE A 100 5.30 -13.75 -2.51
CA PHE A 100 4.94 -15.12 -2.86
C PHE A 100 3.46 -15.39 -2.58
N LEU A 101 2.76 -15.86 -3.61
CA LEU A 101 1.35 -16.23 -3.57
C LEU A 101 1.23 -17.75 -3.70
N HIS A 102 0.63 -18.38 -2.71
CA HIS A 102 0.42 -19.82 -2.66
C HIS A 102 -1.01 -20.18 -3.05
N PHE A 103 -1.17 -20.79 -4.23
CA PHE A 103 -2.45 -21.26 -4.73
C PHE A 103 -2.61 -22.77 -4.56
N VAL A 104 -3.81 -23.21 -4.17
CA VAL A 104 -4.24 -24.61 -4.27
C VAL A 104 -5.37 -24.66 -5.29
N GLY A 105 -5.10 -25.25 -6.46
CA GLY A 105 -5.95 -25.06 -7.63
C GLY A 105 -6.03 -23.57 -8.00
N ASN A 106 -7.24 -23.02 -8.03
CA ASN A 106 -7.50 -21.61 -8.34
C ASN A 106 -7.78 -20.74 -7.11
N THR A 107 -7.49 -21.23 -5.91
CA THR A 107 -7.78 -20.50 -4.65
C THR A 107 -6.50 -20.09 -3.96
N LEU A 108 -6.41 -18.80 -3.60
CA LEU A 108 -5.29 -18.27 -2.83
C LEU A 108 -5.40 -18.74 -1.37
N LYS A 109 -4.36 -19.43 -0.89
CA LYS A 109 -4.31 -20.01 0.45
C LYS A 109 -3.32 -19.33 1.38
N GLY A 110 -2.25 -18.76 0.83
CA GLY A 110 -1.23 -18.08 1.61
C GLY A 110 -0.58 -16.98 0.80
N VAL A 111 -0.17 -15.94 1.52
CA VAL A 111 0.61 -14.83 0.98
C VAL A 111 1.80 -14.63 1.92
N GLN A 112 3.00 -14.65 1.36
CA GLN A 112 4.22 -14.24 2.06
C GLN A 112 4.67 -12.93 1.44
N LEU A 113 4.43 -11.85 2.18
CA LEU A 113 4.78 -10.50 1.74
C LEU A 113 6.29 -10.37 1.59
N GLY A 114 6.71 -9.80 0.46
CA GLY A 114 8.10 -9.41 0.29
C GLY A 114 8.35 -7.98 0.75
N GLU A 115 9.31 -7.31 0.13
CA GLU A 115 9.75 -5.98 0.55
C GLU A 115 8.68 -4.91 0.27
N LEU A 116 8.34 -4.12 1.29
CA LEU A 116 7.44 -2.99 1.14
C LEU A 116 8.19 -1.74 0.68
N GLN A 117 7.85 -1.27 -0.52
CA GLN A 117 8.22 0.05 -1.03
C GLN A 117 7.01 0.97 -0.97
N LYS A 118 7.23 2.26 -0.69
CA LYS A 118 6.16 3.25 -0.62
C LYS A 118 6.45 4.42 -1.53
N SER A 119 5.42 4.90 -2.21
CA SER A 119 5.48 6.13 -3.00
C SER A 119 4.23 6.98 -2.77
N TRP A 120 4.27 8.20 -3.26
CA TRP A 120 3.15 9.14 -3.21
C TRP A 120 2.49 9.21 -4.58
N LYS A 121 1.16 9.27 -4.59
CA LYS A 121 0.42 9.72 -5.78
C LYS A 121 0.64 11.21 -5.95
N ASP A 122 0.65 11.63 -7.21
CA ASP A 122 0.65 13.06 -7.52
C ASP A 122 -0.66 13.72 -7.08
N GLY A 123 -0.58 15.00 -6.74
CA GLY A 123 -1.76 15.83 -6.50
C GLY A 123 -2.47 15.64 -5.16
N MET A 124 -1.76 15.24 -4.09
CA MET A 124 -2.32 15.30 -2.73
C MET A 124 -2.82 16.72 -2.45
N PRO A 125 -4.13 16.93 -2.19
CA PRO A 125 -4.66 18.25 -1.91
C PRO A 125 -4.07 18.78 -0.61
N LEU A 126 -3.92 20.09 -0.51
CA LEU A 126 -3.49 20.79 0.70
C LEU A 126 -4.64 20.82 1.74
N PRO A 127 -4.33 21.08 3.02
CA PRO A 127 -5.37 21.44 3.98
C PRO A 127 -6.16 22.64 3.48
N THR A 128 -7.48 22.57 3.60
CA THR A 128 -8.39 23.67 3.23
C THR A 128 -8.34 24.79 4.27
N SER A 129 -8.73 26.00 3.88
CA SER A 129 -8.86 27.13 4.81
C SER A 129 -9.82 26.81 5.95
N GLU A 130 -10.89 26.08 5.67
CA GLU A 130 -11.87 25.62 6.65
C GLU A 130 -11.24 24.66 7.66
N GLN A 131 -10.42 23.70 7.21
CA GLN A 131 -9.68 22.79 8.10
C GLN A 131 -8.68 23.54 8.98
N VAL A 132 -7.96 24.52 8.40
CA VAL A 132 -7.02 25.36 9.15
C VAL A 132 -7.73 26.17 10.22
N ALA A 133 -8.81 26.86 9.85
CA ALA A 133 -9.59 27.66 10.78
C ALA A 133 -10.20 26.78 11.90
N ALA A 134 -10.78 25.63 11.54
CA ALA A 134 -11.37 24.71 12.52
C ALA A 134 -10.33 24.21 13.55
N GLU A 135 -9.13 23.86 13.11
CA GLU A 135 -8.05 23.43 14.01
C GLU A 135 -7.62 24.56 14.97
N VAL A 136 -7.42 25.78 14.45
CA VAL A 136 -7.03 26.94 15.28
C VAL A 136 -8.14 27.27 16.27
N MET A 137 -9.41 27.28 15.83
CA MET A 137 -10.58 27.47 16.68
C MET A 137 -10.60 26.44 17.82
N ALA A 138 -10.42 25.15 17.51
CA ALA A 138 -10.42 24.09 18.51
C ALA A 138 -9.34 24.31 19.59
N ARG A 139 -8.13 24.70 19.19
CA ARG A 139 -7.03 25.00 20.13
C ARG A 139 -7.31 26.23 21.00
N LEU A 140 -7.86 27.30 20.40
CA LEU A 140 -8.23 28.51 21.12
C LEU A 140 -9.33 28.23 22.15
N THR A 141 -10.38 27.52 21.74
CA THR A 141 -11.47 27.11 22.65
C THR A 141 -10.95 26.25 23.80
N ALA A 142 -10.08 25.27 23.51
CA ALA A 142 -9.45 24.45 24.55
C ALA A 142 -8.58 25.27 25.51
N ALA A 143 -8.00 26.39 25.04
CA ALA A 143 -7.21 27.31 25.85
C ALA A 143 -8.05 28.36 26.61
N GLY A 144 -9.38 28.30 26.53
CA GLY A 144 -10.31 29.24 27.15
C GLY A 144 -10.42 30.60 26.46
N ALA A 145 -9.95 30.71 25.21
CA ALA A 145 -10.05 31.94 24.44
C ALA A 145 -11.47 32.15 23.88
N THR A 146 -11.88 33.40 23.78
CA THR A 146 -13.19 33.84 23.26
C THR A 146 -13.01 34.86 22.14
N GLN A 147 -14.05 35.05 21.32
CA GLN A 147 -14.06 35.98 20.19
C GLN A 147 -12.85 35.86 19.24
N PRO A 148 -12.51 34.65 18.77
CA PRO A 148 -11.38 34.47 17.88
C PRO A 148 -11.64 35.07 16.49
N VAL A 149 -10.65 35.80 15.98
CA VAL A 149 -10.56 36.25 14.60
C VAL A 149 -9.32 35.61 13.99
N ILE A 150 -9.52 34.78 12.97
CA ILE A 150 -8.45 34.01 12.30
C ILE A 150 -8.34 34.50 10.86
N ASN A 151 -7.18 35.03 10.50
CA ASN A 151 -6.87 35.43 9.13
C ASN A 151 -5.79 34.53 8.56
N ILE A 152 -6.14 33.70 7.58
CA ILE A 152 -5.20 32.80 6.91
C ILE A 152 -4.52 33.59 5.79
N ARG A 153 -3.22 33.88 5.95
CA ARG A 153 -2.44 34.65 4.95
C ARG A 153 -2.02 33.77 3.78
N GLU A 154 -1.51 32.59 4.09
CA GLU A 154 -0.94 31.68 3.11
C GLU A 154 -1.09 30.24 3.58
N ILE A 155 -1.34 29.34 2.63
CA ILE A 155 -1.15 27.91 2.79
C ILE A 155 -0.07 27.50 1.80
N SER A 156 0.83 26.60 2.23
CA SER A 156 1.93 26.08 1.40
C SER A 156 1.43 25.72 0.00
N ARG A 157 2.14 26.10 -1.06
CA ARG A 157 1.71 25.85 -2.45
C ARG A 157 1.69 24.38 -2.83
N GLN A 158 2.51 23.57 -2.18
CA GLN A 158 2.56 22.13 -2.36
C GLN A 158 2.99 21.44 -1.07
N PRO A 159 2.53 20.19 -0.82
CA PRO A 159 3.05 19.37 0.25
C PRO A 159 4.54 19.08 0.05
N ARG A 160 5.32 19.08 1.14
CA ARG A 160 6.72 18.64 1.14
C ARG A 160 6.87 17.26 1.77
N ILE A 161 7.82 16.48 1.29
CA ILE A 161 8.18 15.19 1.90
C ILE A 161 8.90 15.45 3.22
N ALA A 162 8.44 14.80 4.30
CA ALA A 162 9.02 14.85 5.63
C ALA A 162 9.13 13.42 6.18
N GLY A 163 10.23 12.74 5.86
CA GLY A 163 10.39 11.32 6.14
C GLY A 163 9.34 10.49 5.40
N GLU A 164 8.53 9.74 6.15
CA GLU A 164 7.48 8.86 5.60
C GLU A 164 6.15 9.58 5.29
N ASN A 165 6.02 10.85 5.68
CA ASN A 165 4.79 11.64 5.61
C ASN A 165 4.94 12.86 4.69
N LEU A 166 3.81 13.47 4.31
CA LEU A 166 3.79 14.80 3.68
C LEU A 166 3.46 15.87 4.71
N ARG A 167 4.03 17.07 4.55
CA ARG A 167 3.74 18.23 5.38
C ARG A 167 3.29 19.42 4.55
N ALA A 168 2.35 20.17 5.09
CA ALA A 168 1.93 21.48 4.60
C ALA A 168 1.82 22.43 5.78
N SER A 169 2.17 23.70 5.59
CA SER A 169 2.07 24.71 6.63
C SER A 169 1.17 25.86 6.19
N ALA A 170 0.43 26.41 7.13
CA ALA A 170 -0.37 27.61 6.99
C ALA A 170 0.21 28.73 7.85
N LEU A 171 0.28 29.93 7.28
CA LEU A 171 0.66 31.17 7.96
C LEU A 171 -0.61 31.96 8.27
N LEU A 172 -0.80 32.30 9.54
CA LEU A 172 -2.02 32.95 10.04
C LEU A 172 -1.70 34.15 10.94
N ASP A 173 -2.63 35.09 10.98
CA ASP A 173 -2.76 36.03 12.08
C ASP A 173 -3.98 35.65 12.91
N VAL A 174 -3.84 35.73 14.23
CA VAL A 174 -4.89 35.36 15.16
C VAL A 174 -5.05 36.45 16.21
N ALA A 175 -6.28 36.89 16.42
CA ALA A 175 -6.66 37.74 17.54
C ALA A 175 -7.74 37.04 18.37
N PHE A 176 -7.69 37.16 19.69
CA PHE A 176 -8.69 36.59 20.59
C PHE A 176 -8.70 37.32 21.94
N GLN A 177 -9.74 37.09 22.73
CA GLN A 177 -9.86 37.55 24.12
C GLN A 177 -9.58 36.39 25.08
N LYS A 178 -8.72 36.61 26.08
CA LYS A 178 -8.45 35.66 27.16
C LYS A 178 -8.22 36.40 28.46
N ASP A 179 -8.87 35.96 29.54
CA ASP A 179 -8.78 36.58 30.87
C ASP A 179 -9.06 38.10 30.86
N GLY A 180 -10.00 38.53 30.00
CA GLY A 180 -10.38 39.94 29.82
C GLY A 180 -9.34 40.79 29.08
N ARG A 181 -8.32 40.18 28.47
CA ARG A 181 -7.29 40.86 27.67
C ARG A 181 -7.34 40.41 26.22
N GLU A 182 -7.13 41.37 25.34
CA GLU A 182 -6.90 41.09 23.93
C GLU A 182 -5.49 40.56 23.72
N ALA A 183 -5.38 39.46 22.99
CA ALA A 183 -4.12 38.91 22.52
C ALA A 183 -4.14 38.87 20.99
N LYS A 184 -3.07 39.37 20.37
CA LYS A 184 -2.88 39.37 18.92
C LYS A 184 -1.52 38.77 18.58
N TYR A 185 -1.53 37.79 17.71
CA TYR A 185 -0.34 37.11 17.22
C TYR A 185 -0.33 37.15 15.70
N GLU A 186 0.77 37.63 15.14
CA GLU A 186 0.96 37.72 13.70
C GLU A 186 1.94 36.66 13.23
N LYS A 187 1.76 36.16 12.00
CA LYS A 187 2.66 35.18 11.38
C LYS A 187 2.82 33.89 12.19
N VAL A 188 1.75 33.44 12.83
CA VAL A 188 1.70 32.14 13.51
C VAL A 188 1.79 31.04 12.45
N LEU A 189 2.61 30.03 12.71
CA LEU A 189 2.79 28.90 11.79
C LEU A 189 2.07 27.68 12.33
N LEU A 190 1.07 27.19 11.60
CA LEU A 190 0.44 25.90 11.85
C LEU A 190 0.92 24.89 10.81
N THR A 191 1.44 23.75 11.26
CA THR A 191 1.91 22.70 10.36
C THR A 191 1.01 21.48 10.44
N PHE A 192 0.62 20.96 9.29
CA PHE A 192 -0.12 19.73 9.11
C PHE A 192 0.80 18.64 8.57
N GLU A 193 0.50 17.41 8.93
CA GLU A 193 1.14 16.19 8.45
C GLU A 193 0.08 15.20 7.98
N THR A 194 0.40 14.42 6.94
CA THR A 194 -0.49 13.37 6.42
C THR A 194 0.31 12.12 6.05
N ASP A 195 -0.28 10.97 6.32
CA ASP A 195 0.19 9.66 5.84
C ASP A 195 -0.37 9.30 4.44
N GLY A 196 -1.15 10.22 3.84
CA GLY A 196 -1.85 10.05 2.57
C GLY A 196 -3.35 9.84 2.68
N THR A 197 -3.89 9.64 3.89
CA THR A 197 -5.33 9.47 4.08
C THR A 197 -6.02 10.77 4.50
N GLU A 198 -5.46 11.47 5.47
CA GLU A 198 -6.00 12.72 6.00
C GLU A 198 -4.90 13.65 6.53
N TRP A 199 -5.18 14.95 6.58
CA TRP A 199 -4.31 15.93 7.20
C TRP A 199 -4.59 16.02 8.69
N ARG A 200 -3.53 15.98 9.50
CA ARG A 200 -3.57 16.18 10.94
C ARG A 200 -2.62 17.29 11.32
N ALA A 201 -3.08 18.22 12.15
CA ALA A 201 -2.22 19.28 12.64
C ALA A 201 -1.20 18.73 13.64
N LEU A 202 0.07 19.13 13.51
CA LEU A 202 1.10 18.80 14.48
C LEU A 202 0.80 19.51 15.82
N PRO A 203 1.12 18.89 16.96
CA PRO A 203 0.88 19.45 18.29
C PRO A 203 1.94 20.53 18.63
N THR A 204 2.14 21.49 17.74
CA THR A 204 3.01 22.64 17.97
C THR A 204 2.24 23.74 18.72
N PRO A 205 2.83 24.37 19.74
CA PRO A 205 2.25 25.57 20.35
C PRO A 205 1.96 26.62 19.27
N LEU A 206 0.77 27.25 19.35
CA LEU A 206 0.41 28.36 18.46
C LEU A 206 1.01 29.69 18.93
N PHE A 207 1.28 29.82 20.23
CA PHE A 207 1.66 31.04 20.95
C PHE A 207 2.67 30.73 22.04
#